data_AF-A0A4Q4D0M8-F1
#
_entry.id   AF-A0A4Q4D0M8-F1
#
_cell.length_a   1.000
_cell.length_b   1.000
_cell.length_c   1.000
_cell.angle_alpha   90.00
_cell.angle_beta   90.00
_cell.angle_gamma   90.00
#
_symmetry.space_group_name_H-M   'P 1'
#
loop_
_entity.id
_entity.type
_entity.pdbx_description
1 polymer ?
#
loop_
_entity_poly.entity_id
_entity_poly.type
_entity_poly.pdbx_seq_one_letter_code
_entity_poly.pdbx_strand_id
1 'polypeptide(L)'
;MDVSAWDQVLDHVDRVVAGHTGTTGALEADVAGLLAQAQADGFVDRELDPLDSARWLVRLLQVEEQVHTGDDATLSTVRVIITRWLHPGRLDV
;
A
#
# COMPACT_ATOMS: atom_id res chain seq x y z
N MET A 1 15.59 14.59 -6.56
CA MET A 1 15.37 13.15 -6.85
C MET A 1 13.87 13.00 -6.78
N ASP A 2 13.21 12.76 -7.90
CA ASP A 2 11.76 12.61 -7.92
C ASP A 2 11.37 11.39 -7.09
N VAL A 3 10.36 11.54 -6.22
CA VAL A 3 9.83 10.47 -5.38
C VAL A 3 9.06 9.49 -6.27
N SER A 4 9.42 8.21 -6.25
CA SER A 4 8.78 7.22 -7.13
C SER A 4 7.31 6.99 -6.75
N ALA A 5 6.49 6.49 -7.68
CA ALA A 5 5.11 6.12 -7.36
C ALA A 5 5.03 5.07 -6.25
N TRP A 6 6.01 4.17 -6.20
CA TRP A 6 6.17 3.19 -5.13
C TRP A 6 6.45 3.84 -3.76
N ASP A 7 7.35 4.81 -3.70
CA ASP A 7 7.63 5.54 -2.46
C ASP A 7 6.37 6.28 -1.96
N GLN A 8 5.57 6.83 -2.88
CA GLN A 8 4.31 7.49 -2.55
C GLN A 8 3.23 6.53 -2.03
N VAL A 9 3.24 5.26 -2.45
CA VAL A 9 2.39 4.20 -1.88
C VAL A 9 2.80 3.93 -0.43
N LEU A 10 4.10 3.81 -0.15
CA LEU A 10 4.63 3.58 1.20
C LEU A 10 4.36 4.79 2.12
N ASP A 11 4.49 6.01 1.63
CA ASP A 11 4.13 7.22 2.37
C ASP A 11 2.62 7.28 2.70
N HIS A 12 1.77 6.70 1.84
CA HIS A 12 0.35 6.56 2.12
C HIS A 12 0.09 5.53 3.24
N VAL A 13 0.76 4.38 3.18
CA VAL A 13 0.71 3.36 4.24
C VAL A 13 1.06 3.99 5.59
N ASP A 14 2.13 4.76 5.65
CA ASP A 14 2.58 5.41 6.88
C ASP A 14 1.59 6.43 7.43
N ARG A 15 0.99 7.25 6.55
CA ARG A 15 0.00 8.25 6.97
C ARG A 15 -1.28 7.63 7.51
N VAL A 16 -1.77 6.56 6.88
CA VAL A 16 -2.97 5.84 7.34
C VAL A 16 -2.71 5.21 8.70
N VAL A 17 -1.57 4.55 8.89
CA VAL A 17 -1.20 3.96 10.19
C VAL A 17 -0.99 5.02 11.27
N ALA A 18 -0.50 6.21 10.90
CA ALA A 18 -0.39 7.35 11.83
C ALA A 18 -1.74 8.02 12.16
N GLY A 19 -2.88 7.44 11.74
CA GLY A 19 -4.23 7.95 12.02
C GLY A 19 -4.63 9.19 11.21
N HIS A 20 -3.93 9.49 10.12
CA HIS A 20 -4.22 10.65 9.26
C HIS A 20 -5.13 10.25 8.08
N THR A 21 -6.35 9.80 8.38
CA THR A 21 -7.25 9.25 7.35
C THR A 21 -8.17 10.30 6.72
N GLY A 22 -8.18 10.33 5.38
CA GLY A 22 -9.25 10.93 4.59
C GLY A 22 -10.46 9.98 4.47
N THR A 23 -11.49 10.36 3.69
CA THR A 23 -12.62 9.46 3.42
C THR A 23 -12.17 8.20 2.67
N THR A 24 -12.57 7.00 3.12
CA THR A 24 -12.16 5.69 2.56
C THR A 24 -12.19 5.63 1.03
N GLY A 25 -13.27 6.11 0.40
CA GLY A 25 -13.40 6.06 -1.06
C GLY A 25 -12.44 6.98 -1.83
N ALA A 26 -12.05 8.12 -1.25
CA ALA A 26 -11.03 8.99 -1.85
C ALA A 26 -9.63 8.36 -1.72
N LEU A 27 -9.35 7.78 -0.56
CA LEU A 27 -8.10 7.08 -0.30
C LEU A 27 -7.91 5.86 -1.23
N GLU A 28 -8.97 5.08 -1.45
CA GLU A 28 -8.95 3.97 -2.40
C GLU A 28 -8.64 4.44 -3.83
N ALA A 29 -9.24 5.56 -4.27
CA ALA A 29 -9.00 6.10 -5.61
C ALA A 29 -7.56 6.63 -5.78
N ASP A 30 -7.05 7.35 -4.78
CA ASP A 30 -5.69 7.90 -4.78
C ASP A 30 -4.65 6.77 -4.82
N VAL A 31 -4.81 5.77 -3.95
CA VAL A 31 -3.93 4.58 -3.92
C VAL A 31 -4.02 3.79 -5.21
N ALA A 32 -5.21 3.63 -5.81
CA ALA A 32 -5.36 2.94 -7.09
C ALA A 32 -4.57 3.63 -8.21
N GLY A 33 -4.59 4.97 -8.25
CA GLY A 33 -3.79 5.75 -9.20
C GLY A 33 -2.29 5.53 -9.02
N LEU A 34 -1.81 5.50 -7.78
CA LEU A 34 -0.41 5.23 -7.46
C LEU A 34 0.01 3.79 -7.84
N LEU A 35 -0.85 2.80 -7.58
CA LEU A 35 -0.59 1.41 -7.97
C LEU A 35 -0.53 1.25 -9.49
N ALA A 36 -1.42 1.89 -10.24
CA ALA A 36 -1.39 1.88 -11.70
C ALA A 36 -0.10 2.49 -12.25
N GLN A 37 0.38 3.59 -11.66
CA GLN A 37 1.67 4.18 -12.05
C GLN A 37 2.84 3.28 -11.67
N ALA A 38 2.84 2.71 -10.46
CA ALA A 38 3.87 1.79 -10.01
C ALA A 38 3.90 0.49 -10.83
N GLN A 39 2.77 0.04 -11.37
CA GLN A 39 2.73 -1.03 -12.37
C GLN A 39 3.39 -0.61 -13.69
N ALA A 40 3.09 0.57 -14.20
CA ALA A 40 3.71 1.10 -15.42
C ALA A 40 5.24 1.23 -15.28
N ASP A 41 5.70 1.57 -14.07
CA ASP A 41 7.11 1.70 -13.72
C ASP A 41 7.78 0.34 -13.41
N GLY A 42 7.03 -0.76 -13.38
CA GLY A 42 7.53 -2.11 -13.14
C GLY A 42 7.75 -2.50 -11.67
N PHE A 43 7.28 -1.69 -10.72
CA PHE A 43 7.37 -1.95 -9.28
C PHE A 43 6.21 -2.79 -8.74
N VAL A 44 5.04 -2.73 -9.39
CA VAL A 44 3.86 -3.53 -9.01
C VAL A 44 3.56 -4.58 -10.06
N ASP A 45 3.13 -5.76 -9.63
CA ASP A 45 2.78 -6.87 -10.49
C ASP A 45 1.63 -6.47 -11.43
N ARG A 46 1.87 -6.61 -12.74
CA ARG A 46 0.93 -6.28 -13.83
C ARG A 46 -0.31 -7.18 -13.85
N GLU A 47 -0.31 -8.31 -13.17
CA GLU A 47 -1.47 -9.20 -13.08
C GLU A 47 -2.49 -8.73 -12.04
N LEU A 48 -2.12 -7.80 -11.16
CA LEU A 48 -3.02 -7.25 -10.15
C LEU A 48 -3.94 -6.19 -10.77
N ASP A 49 -5.20 -6.15 -10.31
CA ASP A 49 -6.08 -5.02 -10.56
C ASP A 49 -5.75 -3.88 -9.57
N PRO A 50 -5.41 -2.66 -10.03
CA PRO A 50 -5.03 -1.56 -9.13
C PRO A 50 -6.13 -1.13 -8.16
N LEU A 51 -7.39 -1.15 -8.59
CA LEU A 51 -8.50 -0.68 -7.76
C LEU A 51 -8.83 -1.69 -6.66
N ASP A 52 -8.90 -2.97 -7.00
CA ASP A 52 -9.13 -4.02 -6.03
C ASP A 52 -7.94 -4.17 -5.06
N SER A 53 -6.72 -4.03 -5.56
CA SER A 53 -5.51 -3.95 -4.71
C SER A 53 -5.56 -2.75 -3.76
N ALA A 54 -5.98 -1.57 -4.23
CA ALA A 54 -6.12 -0.39 -3.39
C ALA A 54 -7.18 -0.58 -2.29
N ARG A 55 -8.33 -1.18 -2.62
CA ARG A 55 -9.38 -1.52 -1.64
C ARG A 55 -8.85 -2.44 -0.55
N TRP A 56 -8.19 -3.53 -0.93
CA TRP A 56 -7.62 -4.48 0.02
C TRP A 56 -6.56 -3.83 0.91
N LEU A 57 -5.67 -3.02 0.33
CA LEU A 57 -4.64 -2.29 1.06
C LEU A 57 -5.25 -1.33 2.08
N VAL A 58 -6.19 -0.48 1.66
CA VAL A 58 -6.86 0.48 2.55
C VAL A 58 -7.57 -0.24 3.71
N ARG A 59 -8.24 -1.36 3.44
CA ARG A 59 -8.91 -2.13 4.49
C ARG A 59 -7.94 -2.79 5.46
N LEU A 60 -6.82 -3.33 4.98
CA LEU A 60 -5.77 -3.87 5.84
C LEU A 60 -5.26 -2.79 6.80
N LEU A 61 -4.94 -1.61 6.29
CA LEU A 61 -4.43 -0.50 7.10
C LEU A 61 -5.43 0.01 8.13
N GLN A 62 -6.72 0.05 7.78
CA GLN A 62 -7.79 0.42 8.72
C GLN A 62 -7.96 -0.61 9.85
N VAL A 63 -7.80 -1.90 9.56
CA VAL A 63 -7.83 -2.95 10.59
C VAL A 63 -6.60 -2.84 11.49
N GLU A 64 -5.43 -2.60 10.90
CA GLU A 64 -4.19 -2.39 11.65
C GLU A 64 -4.29 -1.19 12.62
N GLU A 65 -4.83 -0.06 12.16
CA GLU A 65 -5.09 1.13 13.00
C GLU A 65 -6.00 0.80 14.20
N GLN A 66 -7.00 -0.05 14.02
CA GLN A 66 -7.96 -0.41 15.06
C GLN A 66 -7.40 -1.42 16.08
N VAL A 67 -6.48 -2.28 15.65
CA VAL A 67 -5.96 -3.40 16.46
C VAL A 67 -4.65 -3.04 17.16
N HIS A 68 -3.79 -2.24 16.53
CA HIS A 68 -2.46 -1.93 17.04
C HIS A 68 -2.30 -0.45 17.36
N THR A 69 -1.70 -0.16 18.51
CA THR A 69 -1.47 1.22 18.98
C THR A 69 -0.30 1.92 18.29
N GLY A 70 0.07 1.51 17.07
CA GLY A 70 1.12 2.13 16.28
C GLY A 70 2.56 1.78 16.71
N ASP A 71 2.84 0.52 17.06
CA ASP A 71 4.25 0.13 17.26
C ASP A 71 4.99 -0.05 15.90
N ASP A 72 6.26 0.33 15.89
CA ASP A 72 7.10 0.31 14.68
C ASP A 72 7.30 -1.11 14.11
N ALA A 73 7.21 -2.14 14.95
CA ALA A 73 7.39 -3.54 14.56
C ALA A 73 6.22 -4.04 13.71
N THR A 74 5.00 -3.62 14.05
CA THR A 74 3.77 -3.89 13.32
C THR A 74 3.80 -3.17 11.98
N LEU A 75 4.17 -1.88 11.95
CA LEU A 75 4.31 -1.13 10.70
C LEU A 75 5.35 -1.77 9.76
N SER A 76 6.49 -2.22 10.32
CA SER A 76 7.52 -2.94 9.56
C SER A 76 6.97 -4.24 8.97
N THR A 77 6.12 -4.96 9.71
CA THR A 77 5.48 -6.20 9.25
C THR A 77 4.49 -5.92 8.12
N VAL A 78 3.65 -4.90 8.26
CA VAL A 78 2.68 -4.47 7.24
C VAL A 78 3.39 -4.09 5.95
N ARG A 79 4.48 -3.31 6.02
CA ARG A 79 5.29 -2.96 4.83
C ARG A 79 5.88 -4.20 4.15
N VAL A 80 6.36 -5.19 4.90
CA VAL A 80 6.85 -6.46 4.33
C VAL A 80 5.74 -7.21 3.61
N ILE A 81 4.55 -7.32 4.21
CA ILE A 81 3.39 -7.99 3.61
C ILE A 81 3.01 -7.31 2.30
N ILE A 82 2.85 -5.98 2.31
CA ILE A 82 2.47 -5.18 1.14
C ILE A 82 3.52 -5.30 0.04
N THR A 83 4.81 -5.21 0.37
CA THR A 83 5.90 -5.36 -0.60
C THR A 83 5.86 -6.74 -1.26
N ARG A 84 5.69 -7.81 -0.46
CA ARG A 84 5.65 -9.19 -0.99
C ARG A 84 4.42 -9.47 -1.85
N TRP A 85 3.31 -8.84 -1.55
CA TRP A 85 2.08 -8.99 -2.30
C TRP A 85 2.11 -8.20 -3.60
N LEU A 86 2.54 -6.94 -3.56
CA LEU A 86 2.42 -6.03 -4.69
C LEU A 86 3.59 -6.12 -5.67
N HIS A 87 4.81 -6.46 -5.24
CA HIS A 87 5.94 -6.52 -6.17
C HIS A 87 5.83 -7.70 -7.15
N PRO A 88 6.22 -7.53 -8.43
CA PRO A 88 6.34 -8.62 -9.37
C PRO A 88 7.46 -9.56 -8.89
N GLY A 89 7.08 -10.72 -8.38
CA GLY A 89 7.99 -11.79 -8.01
C GLY A 89 8.04 -12.12 -6.52
N ARG A 90 7.17 -13.05 -6.12
CA ARG A 90 7.51 -14.10 -5.16
C ARG A 90 6.79 -15.40 -5.48
N LEU A 91 7.35 -16.21 -6.39
CA LEU A 91 7.35 -17.69 -6.32
C LEU A 91 8.36 -18.23 -7.35
N ASP A 92 9.65 -17.92 -7.17
CA ASP A 92 10.78 -18.71 -7.70
C ASP A 92 11.78 -18.94 -6.55
N VAL A 93 11.34 -19.70 -5.53
CA VAL A 93 12.23 -20.43 -4.60
C VAL A 93 11.54 -21.69 -4.11
#